data_AF-A0A9X2MFN8-F1
#
_entry.id   AF-A0A9X2MFN8-F1
#
_cell.length_a   1.000
_cell.length_b   1.000
_cell.length_c   1.000
_cell.angle_alpha   90.00
_cell.angle_beta   90.00
_cell.angle_gamma   90.00
#
_symmetry.space_group_name_H-M   'P 1'
#
loop_
_entity.id
_entity.type
_entity.pdbx_description
1 polymer ?
#
loop_
_entity_poly.entity_id
_entity_poly.type
_entity_poly.pdbx_seq_one_letter_code
_entity_poly.pdbx_strand_id
1 'polypeptide(L)'
;MILKLIGSILIVLSSSLIGYIYGKSYKERLENLIYLENCIKILETEIMYGASPLPEALENVYNKGNQKVSFIFALISKALKKNKDGDVLECFLTVVENMKKDLNLKKEDIEVFLNLGRTIGSSGRKDQEKNFKLILAQIKALQKEARLEKEKNEKLFKNLGFLSGLAIVIILL
;
A
#
# COMPACT_ATOMS: atom_id res chain seq x y z
N MET A 1 -33.98 30.80 -10.67
CA MET A 1 -33.39 29.88 -11.68
C MET A 1 -31.88 29.70 -11.51
N ILE A 2 -31.09 30.79 -11.46
CA ILE A 2 -29.62 30.71 -11.35
C ILE A 2 -29.14 29.91 -10.12
N LEU A 3 -29.72 30.13 -8.94
CA LEU A 3 -29.35 29.41 -7.72
C LEU A 3 -29.58 27.90 -7.82
N LYS A 4 -30.67 27.46 -8.47
CA LYS A 4 -30.95 26.04 -8.72
C LYS A 4 -29.89 25.43 -9.63
N LEU A 5 -29.49 26.14 -10.69
CA LEU A 5 -28.47 25.68 -11.63
C LEU A 5 -27.10 25.50 -10.95
N ILE A 6 -26.69 26.48 -10.14
CA ILE A 6 -25.42 26.42 -9.38
C ILE A 6 -25.43 25.23 -8.40
N GLY A 7 -26.54 25.05 -7.66
CA GLY A 7 -26.70 23.93 -6.74
C GLY A 7 -26.59 22.57 -7.45
N SER A 8 -27.26 22.41 -8.59
CA SER A 8 -27.20 21.18 -9.38
C SER A 8 -25.78 20.86 -9.86
N ILE A 9 -25.05 21.87 -10.34
CA ILE A 9 -23.65 21.70 -10.77
C ILE A 9 -22.77 21.25 -9.59
N LEU A 10 -22.92 21.88 -8.41
CA LEU A 10 -22.13 21.52 -7.22
C LEU A 10 -22.40 20.08 -6.76
N ILE A 11 -23.65 19.61 -6.83
CA ILE A 11 -24.02 18.25 -6.47
C ILE A 11 -23.37 17.24 -7.43
N VAL A 12 -23.45 17.48 -8.74
CA VAL A 12 -22.86 16.58 -9.74
C VAL A 12 -21.33 16.56 -9.62
N LEU A 13 -20.69 17.73 -9.42
CA LEU A 13 -19.25 17.80 -9.25
C LEU A 13 -18.75 17.09 -7.99
N SER A 14 -19.42 17.31 -6.84
CA SER A 14 -19.01 16.68 -5.58
C SER A 14 -19.18 15.16 -5.60
N SER A 15 -20.32 14.66 -6.08
CA SER A 15 -20.57 13.23 -6.24
C SER A 15 -19.61 12.57 -7.25
N SER A 16 -19.33 13.22 -8.37
CA SER A 16 -18.33 12.76 -9.34
C SER A 16 -16.93 12.72 -8.75
N LEU A 17 -16.55 13.72 -7.96
CA LEU A 17 -15.26 13.76 -7.29
C LEU A 17 -15.11 12.61 -6.28
N ILE A 18 -16.15 12.33 -5.50
CA ILE A 18 -16.17 11.18 -4.58
C ILE A 18 -15.98 9.88 -5.36
N GLY A 19 -16.74 9.66 -6.44
CA GLY A 19 -16.61 8.48 -7.29
C GLY A 19 -15.21 8.33 -7.91
N TYR A 20 -14.60 9.45 -8.30
CA TYR A 20 -13.23 9.48 -8.80
C TYR A 20 -12.20 9.09 -7.73
N ILE A 21 -12.32 9.62 -6.51
CA ILE A 21 -11.42 9.29 -5.39
C ILE A 21 -11.48 7.79 -5.08
N TYR A 22 -12.69 7.23 -4.96
CA TYR A 22 -12.86 5.79 -4.74
C TYR A 22 -12.33 4.94 -5.91
N GLY A 23 -12.51 5.36 -7.15
CA GLY A 23 -11.93 4.66 -8.30
C GLY A 23 -10.40 4.70 -8.29
N LYS A 24 -9.80 5.83 -7.88
CA LYS A 24 -8.35 6.04 -7.84
C LYS A 24 -7.66 5.16 -6.80
N SER A 25 -8.30 4.90 -5.65
CA SER A 25 -7.70 4.08 -4.59
C SER A 25 -7.37 2.65 -5.03
N TYR A 26 -8.18 2.04 -5.90
CA TYR A 26 -7.87 0.71 -6.49
C TYR A 26 -6.62 0.74 -7.36
N LYS A 27 -6.44 1.80 -8.16
CA LYS A 27 -5.22 1.98 -8.95
C LYS A 27 -4.01 2.18 -8.05
N GLU A 28 -4.15 2.98 -7.00
CA GLU A 28 -3.07 3.26 -6.04
C GLU A 28 -2.65 2.01 -5.27
N ARG A 29 -3.60 1.17 -4.79
CA ARG A 29 -3.29 -0.12 -4.15
C ARG A 29 -2.39 -0.98 -5.05
N LEU A 30 -2.76 -1.15 -6.32
CA LEU A 30 -1.98 -1.95 -7.27
C LEU A 30 -0.56 -1.39 -7.46
N GLU A 31 -0.43 -0.08 -7.70
CA GLU A 31 0.88 0.57 -7.86
C GLU A 31 1.75 0.40 -6.61
N ASN A 32 1.14 0.56 -5.43
CA ASN A 32 1.84 0.45 -4.15
C ASN A 32 2.30 -0.99 -3.87
N LEU A 33 1.51 -2.01 -4.24
CA LEU A 33 1.95 -3.41 -4.18
C LEU A 33 3.12 -3.72 -5.14
N ILE A 34 3.16 -3.11 -6.32
CA ILE A 34 4.28 -3.25 -7.26
C ILE A 34 5.55 -2.61 -6.69
N TYR A 35 5.44 -1.41 -6.12
CA TYR A 35 6.57 -0.76 -5.46
C TYR A 35 7.02 -1.50 -4.20
N LEU A 36 6.08 -2.09 -3.45
CA LEU A 36 6.39 -2.91 -2.28
C LEU A 36 7.17 -4.17 -2.68
N GLU A 37 6.77 -4.88 -3.75
CA GLU A 37 7.53 -6.02 -4.29
C GLU A 37 8.96 -5.63 -4.62
N ASN A 38 9.16 -4.47 -5.26
CA ASN A 38 10.50 -3.96 -5.57
C ASN A 38 11.30 -3.70 -4.29
N CYS A 39 10.72 -3.01 -3.30
CA CYS A 39 11.37 -2.76 -2.01
C CYS A 39 11.78 -4.06 -1.30
N ILE A 40 10.91 -5.09 -1.33
CA ILE A 40 11.20 -6.40 -0.73
C ILE A 40 12.35 -7.10 -1.46
N LYS A 41 12.45 -7.01 -2.80
CA LYS A 41 13.60 -7.55 -3.55
C LYS A 41 14.92 -6.84 -3.24
N ILE A 42 14.87 -5.53 -3.04
CA ILE A 42 16.05 -4.78 -2.58
C ILE A 42 16.45 -5.30 -1.20
N LEU A 43 15.49 -5.46 -0.28
CA LEU A 43 15.76 -5.99 1.06
C LEU A 43 16.33 -7.41 1.03
N GLU A 44 15.76 -8.29 0.21
CA GLU A 44 16.27 -9.64 -0.02
C GLU A 44 17.74 -9.59 -0.44
N THR A 45 18.10 -8.70 -1.37
CA THR A 45 19.47 -8.55 -1.84
C THR A 45 20.41 -8.08 -0.74
N GLU A 46 19.99 -7.06 0.02
CA GLU A 46 20.76 -6.49 1.14
C GLU A 46 20.98 -7.51 2.27
N ILE A 47 20.00 -8.37 2.56
CA ILE A 47 20.11 -9.39 3.63
C ILE A 47 20.87 -10.64 3.18
N MET A 48 20.63 -11.11 1.95
CA MET A 48 21.23 -12.35 1.45
C MET A 48 22.69 -12.19 1.05
N TYR A 49 23.04 -11.04 0.45
CA TYR A 49 24.37 -10.78 -0.10
C TYR A 49 25.12 -9.65 0.62
N GLY A 50 24.40 -8.78 1.33
CA GLY A 50 25.02 -7.77 2.18
C GLY A 50 25.48 -8.36 3.52
N ALA A 51 26.55 -7.78 4.06
CA ALA A 51 26.97 -8.00 5.44
C ALA A 51 26.39 -6.95 6.40
N SER A 52 25.43 -6.14 5.92
CA SER A 52 24.90 -4.99 6.64
C SER A 52 23.86 -5.43 7.68
N PRO A 53 23.94 -4.91 8.92
CA PRO A 53 22.86 -4.97 9.89
C PRO A 53 21.48 -4.62 9.31
N LEU A 54 20.42 -5.29 9.79
CA LEU A 54 19.04 -5.07 9.32
C LEU A 54 18.61 -3.59 9.27
N PRO A 55 18.90 -2.73 10.28
CA PRO A 55 18.53 -1.32 10.21
C PRO A 55 19.15 -0.59 9.01
N GLU A 56 20.37 -0.95 8.61
CA GLU A 56 21.08 -0.36 7.47
C GLU A 56 20.54 -0.91 6.15
N ALA A 57 20.23 -2.20 6.10
CA ALA A 57 19.56 -2.81 4.94
C ALA A 57 18.20 -2.13 4.66
N LEU A 58 17.40 -1.87 5.69
CA LEU A 58 16.12 -1.16 5.57
C LEU A 58 16.30 0.30 5.12
N GLU A 59 17.36 0.98 5.55
CA GLU A 59 17.70 2.33 5.09
C GLU A 59 18.15 2.32 3.63
N ASN A 60 18.87 1.29 3.19
CA ASN A 60 19.22 1.09 1.78
C ASN A 60 17.98 0.84 0.91
N VAL A 61 16.99 0.09 1.42
CA VAL A 61 15.68 -0.06 0.74
C VAL A 61 14.99 1.29 0.58
N TYR A 62 15.00 2.13 1.62
CA TYR A 62 14.47 3.48 1.53
C TYR A 62 15.16 4.30 0.42
N ASN A 63 16.49 4.29 0.39
CA ASN A 63 17.29 5.07 -0.55
C ASN A 63 17.17 4.59 -2.01
N LYS A 64 17.10 3.27 -2.23
CA LYS A 64 17.07 2.64 -3.58
C LYS A 64 15.65 2.44 -4.11
N GLY A 65 14.67 2.29 -3.22
CA GLY A 65 13.28 2.01 -3.55
C GLY A 65 12.48 3.26 -3.97
N ASN A 66 11.26 3.02 -4.46
CA ASN A 66 10.36 4.11 -4.80
C ASN A 66 9.82 4.80 -3.54
N GLN A 67 10.06 6.11 -3.40
CA GLN A 67 9.72 6.91 -2.22
C GLN A 67 8.24 6.87 -1.82
N LYS A 68 7.33 6.58 -2.76
CA LYS A 68 5.90 6.41 -2.47
C LYS A 68 5.64 5.30 -1.45
N VAL A 69 6.47 4.25 -1.43
CA VAL A 69 6.35 3.10 -0.51
C VAL A 69 7.57 2.96 0.40
N SER A 70 8.77 3.24 -0.11
CA SER A 70 10.03 2.94 0.57
C SER A 70 10.20 3.68 1.90
N PHE A 71 9.47 4.79 2.12
CA PHE A 71 9.48 5.54 3.38
C PHE A 71 9.13 4.67 4.61
N ILE A 72 8.28 3.65 4.46
CA ILE A 72 7.93 2.76 5.58
C ILE A 72 9.16 1.98 6.08
N PHE A 73 10.10 1.64 5.20
CA PHE A 73 11.33 0.94 5.57
C PHE A 73 12.27 1.86 6.36
N ALA A 74 12.31 3.17 6.05
CA ALA A 74 13.02 4.14 6.88
C ALA A 74 12.40 4.30 8.26
N LEU A 75 11.07 4.26 8.38
CA LEU A 75 10.39 4.30 9.68
C LEU A 75 10.73 3.07 10.53
N ILE A 76 10.72 1.88 9.93
CA ILE A 76 11.11 0.64 10.61
C ILE A 76 12.59 0.69 11.02
N SER A 77 13.49 1.15 10.14
CA SER A 77 14.91 1.33 10.45
C SER A 77 15.10 2.25 11.65
N LYS A 78 14.42 3.39 11.69
CA LYS A 78 14.45 4.33 12.82
C LYS A 78 13.91 3.71 14.11
N ALA A 79 12.86 2.89 14.03
CA ALA A 79 12.31 2.18 15.17
C ALA A 79 13.33 1.16 15.71
N LEU A 80 13.94 0.36 14.84
CA LEU A 80 14.97 -0.63 15.22
C LEU A 80 16.20 0.03 15.86
N LYS A 81 16.69 1.15 15.31
CA LYS A 81 17.85 1.86 15.89
C LYS A 81 17.58 2.40 17.30
N LYS A 82 16.32 2.67 17.65
CA LYS A 82 15.91 3.12 18.98
C LYS A 82 15.62 1.96 19.93
N ASN A 83 15.32 0.78 19.40
CA ASN A 83 14.89 -0.37 20.17
C ASN A 83 16.11 -1.21 20.58
N LYS A 84 16.58 -1.05 21.81
CA LYS A 84 17.81 -1.72 22.30
C LYS A 84 17.62 -3.21 22.59
N ASP A 85 16.39 -3.65 22.88
CA ASP A 85 16.08 -5.02 23.34
C ASP A 85 14.83 -5.65 22.69
N GLY A 86 14.18 -4.95 21.73
CA GLY A 86 12.83 -5.33 21.29
C GLY A 86 12.73 -6.18 20.03
N ASP A 87 11.56 -6.80 19.88
CA ASP A 87 11.20 -7.70 18.78
C ASP A 87 11.13 -6.93 17.45
N VAL A 88 11.77 -7.50 16.41
CA VAL A 88 11.75 -6.96 15.03
C VAL A 88 10.31 -6.76 14.54
N LEU A 89 9.39 -7.66 14.91
CA LEU A 89 8.00 -7.55 14.53
C LEU A 89 7.34 -6.28 15.08
N GLU A 90 7.65 -5.88 16.31
CA GLU A 90 7.09 -4.66 16.91
C GLU A 90 7.45 -3.42 16.09
N CYS A 91 8.67 -3.36 15.56
CA CYS A 91 9.08 -2.27 14.67
C CYS A 91 8.30 -2.27 13.35
N PHE A 92 7.98 -3.43 12.79
CA PHE A 92 7.13 -3.55 11.59
C PHE A 92 5.68 -3.13 11.86
N LEU A 93 5.16 -3.38 13.07
CA LEU A 93 3.80 -2.98 13.44
C LEU A 93 3.63 -1.45 13.46
N THR A 94 4.71 -0.68 13.67
CA THR A 94 4.64 0.79 13.72
C THR A 94 4.18 1.46 12.42
N VAL A 95 4.30 0.78 11.28
CA VAL A 95 3.95 1.36 9.96
C VAL A 95 2.58 0.91 9.43
N VAL A 96 1.84 0.07 10.17
CA VAL A 96 0.55 -0.48 9.72
C VAL A 96 -0.46 0.62 9.35
N GLU A 97 -0.55 1.68 10.17
CA GLU A 97 -1.45 2.79 9.89
C GLU A 97 -1.05 3.58 8.64
N ASN A 98 0.25 3.76 8.38
CA ASN A 98 0.74 4.38 7.14
C ASN A 98 0.43 3.52 5.92
N MET A 99 0.62 2.20 6.02
CA MET A 99 0.29 1.28 4.94
C MET A 99 -1.20 1.32 4.59
N LYS A 100 -2.07 1.46 5.59
CA LYS A 100 -3.51 1.55 5.38
C LYS A 100 -3.94 2.90 4.78
N LYS A 101 -3.48 4.01 5.36
CA LYS A 101 -3.96 5.37 5.00
C LYS A 101 -3.24 5.97 3.81
N ASP A 102 -1.92 5.80 3.74
CA ASP A 102 -1.09 6.46 2.72
C ASP A 102 -0.89 5.55 1.49
N LEU A 103 -0.88 4.23 1.71
CA LEU A 103 -0.64 3.25 0.64
C LEU A 103 -1.91 2.54 0.15
N ASN A 104 -3.08 2.80 0.74
CA ASN A 104 -4.34 2.12 0.40
C ASN A 104 -4.23 0.58 0.38
N LEU A 105 -3.35 0.02 1.22
CA LEU A 105 -3.18 -1.42 1.33
C LEU A 105 -4.28 -2.01 2.22
N LYS A 106 -4.77 -3.18 1.82
CA LYS A 106 -5.76 -3.93 2.60
C LYS A 106 -5.11 -4.69 3.75
N LYS A 107 -5.92 -5.24 4.63
CA LYS A 107 -5.45 -6.05 5.77
C LYS A 107 -4.61 -7.24 5.29
N GLU A 108 -5.02 -7.90 4.22
CA GLU A 108 -4.33 -9.07 3.66
C GLU A 108 -2.94 -8.68 3.11
N ASP A 109 -2.85 -7.51 2.46
CA ASP A 109 -1.58 -6.96 1.97
C ASP A 109 -0.61 -6.68 3.13
N ILE A 110 -1.13 -6.07 4.20
CA ILE A 110 -0.38 -5.72 5.40
C ILE A 110 0.06 -6.99 6.14
N GLU A 111 -0.79 -8.00 6.25
CA GLU A 111 -0.44 -9.25 6.94
C GLU A 111 0.71 -10.00 6.25
N VAL A 112 0.71 -10.03 4.91
CA VAL A 112 1.85 -10.57 4.14
C VAL A 112 3.12 -9.76 4.40
N PHE A 113 3.03 -8.44 4.50
CA PHE A 113 4.17 -7.63 4.88
C PHE A 113 4.64 -7.87 6.33
N LEU A 114 3.73 -8.06 7.28
CA LEU A 114 4.11 -8.36 8.68
C LEU A 114 4.77 -9.74 8.81
N ASN A 115 4.37 -10.72 8.00
CA ASN A 115 5.04 -12.02 7.91
C ASN A 115 6.52 -11.90 7.53
N LEU A 116 6.89 -10.89 6.74
CA LEU A 116 8.29 -10.58 6.44
C LEU A 116 9.06 -10.21 7.72
N GLY A 117 8.49 -9.36 8.57
CA GLY A 117 9.09 -8.98 9.85
C GLY A 117 9.29 -10.19 10.77
N ARG A 118 8.28 -11.07 10.87
CA ARG A 118 8.36 -12.33 11.66
C ARG A 118 9.47 -13.24 11.17
N THR A 119 9.62 -13.34 9.86
CA THR A 119 10.61 -14.19 9.19
C THR A 119 12.04 -13.72 9.46
N ILE A 120 12.27 -12.41 9.32
CA ILE A 120 13.61 -11.82 9.45
C ILE A 120 14.15 -11.97 10.88
N GLY A 121 13.28 -11.89 11.89
CA GLY A 121 13.67 -12.03 13.30
C GLY A 121 13.99 -13.46 13.77
N SER A 122 13.66 -14.50 13.00
CA SER A 122 13.54 -15.87 13.55
C SER A 122 14.28 -17.00 12.82
N SER A 123 15.01 -16.73 11.72
CA SER A 123 15.51 -17.82 10.85
C SER A 123 16.97 -17.69 10.41
N GLY A 124 17.63 -18.84 10.17
CA GLY A 124 18.98 -18.92 9.60
C GLY A 124 19.01 -18.64 8.09
N ARG A 125 20.19 -18.27 7.54
CA ARG A 125 20.36 -17.75 6.17
C ARG A 125 19.67 -18.53 5.04
N LYS A 126 19.69 -19.87 5.05
CA LYS A 126 19.05 -20.68 3.99
C LYS A 126 17.53 -20.67 4.05
N ASP A 127 16.95 -20.54 5.24
CA ASP A 127 15.50 -20.47 5.42
C ASP A 127 14.98 -19.07 5.06
N GLN A 128 15.79 -18.03 5.28
CA GLN A 128 15.47 -16.66 4.88
C GLN A 128 15.22 -16.54 3.37
N GLU A 129 16.06 -17.12 2.51
CA GLU A 129 15.87 -17.07 1.05
C GLU A 129 14.54 -17.68 0.60
N LYS A 130 14.19 -18.85 1.17
CA LYS A 130 12.91 -19.52 0.87
C LYS A 130 11.74 -18.67 1.32
N ASN A 131 11.84 -18.05 2.49
CA ASN A 131 10.78 -17.20 3.01
C ASN A 131 10.61 -15.91 2.19
N PHE A 132 11.69 -15.28 1.73
CA PHE A 132 11.60 -14.15 0.79
C PHE A 132 10.87 -14.55 -0.50
N LYS A 133 11.22 -15.69 -1.09
CA LYS A 133 10.52 -16.23 -2.28
C LYS A 133 9.03 -16.45 -2.03
N LEU A 134 8.66 -16.97 -0.86
CA LEU A 134 7.26 -17.17 -0.47
C LEU A 134 6.51 -15.84 -0.35
N ILE A 135 7.08 -14.86 0.37
CA ILE A 135 6.48 -13.53 0.54
C ILE A 135 6.31 -12.83 -0.82
N LEU A 136 7.32 -12.88 -1.70
CA LEU A 136 7.24 -12.31 -3.04
C LEU A 136 6.17 -12.99 -3.90
N ALA A 137 5.99 -14.31 -3.77
CA ALA A 137 4.91 -15.03 -4.45
C ALA A 137 3.53 -14.59 -3.94
N GLN A 138 3.36 -14.42 -2.63
CA GLN A 138 2.12 -13.90 -2.03
C GLN A 138 1.82 -12.47 -2.49
N ILE A 139 2.82 -11.58 -2.51
CA ILE A 139 2.67 -10.21 -3.04
C ILE A 139 2.24 -10.22 -4.51
N LYS A 140 2.81 -11.10 -5.35
CA LYS A 140 2.38 -11.25 -6.75
C LYS A 140 0.93 -11.72 -6.88
N ALA A 141 0.48 -12.62 -6.00
CA ALA A 141 -0.92 -13.03 -5.96
C ALA A 141 -1.85 -11.86 -5.61
N LEU A 142 -1.48 -11.05 -4.60
CA LEU A 142 -2.20 -9.85 -4.20
C LEU A 142 -2.21 -8.77 -5.30
N GLN A 143 -1.12 -8.60 -6.05
CA GLN A 143 -1.10 -7.72 -7.22
C GLN A 143 -2.07 -8.18 -8.31
N LYS A 144 -2.17 -9.50 -8.54
CA LYS A 144 -3.13 -10.04 -9.51
C LYS A 144 -4.57 -9.77 -9.07
N GLU A 145 -4.87 -9.95 -7.78
CA GLU A 145 -6.17 -9.57 -7.19
C GLU A 145 -6.44 -8.07 -7.36
N ALA A 146 -5.52 -7.20 -6.94
CA ALA A 146 -5.65 -5.75 -7.05
C ALA A 146 -5.83 -5.28 -8.51
N ARG A 147 -5.22 -5.97 -9.48
CA ARG A 147 -5.42 -5.68 -10.91
C ARG A 147 -6.85 -5.99 -11.35
N LEU A 148 -7.38 -7.16 -10.99
CA LEU A 148 -8.76 -7.54 -11.30
C LEU A 148 -9.76 -6.58 -10.65
N GLU A 149 -9.51 -6.18 -9.39
CA GLU A 149 -10.34 -5.21 -8.71
C GLU A 149 -10.29 -3.83 -9.36
N LYS A 150 -9.12 -3.35 -9.74
CA LYS A 150 -8.98 -2.10 -10.48
C LYS A 150 -9.77 -2.14 -11.78
N GLU A 151 -9.61 -3.19 -12.58
CA GLU A 151 -10.31 -3.34 -13.87
C GLU A 151 -11.84 -3.33 -13.69
N LYS A 152 -12.35 -4.00 -12.66
CA LYS A 152 -13.78 -4.05 -12.36
C LYS A 152 -14.31 -2.74 -11.77
N ASN A 153 -13.60 -2.16 -10.81
CA ASN A 153 -14.15 -1.16 -9.91
C ASN A 153 -13.77 0.27 -10.29
N GLU A 154 -12.62 0.51 -10.94
CA GLU A 154 -12.15 1.88 -11.22
C GLU A 154 -13.15 2.67 -12.08
N LYS A 155 -13.61 2.07 -13.18
CA LYS A 155 -14.61 2.70 -14.06
C LYS A 155 -15.99 2.73 -13.42
N LEU A 156 -16.34 1.69 -12.66
CA LEU A 156 -17.63 1.57 -12.00
C LEU A 156 -17.85 2.71 -10.99
N PHE A 157 -16.91 2.95 -10.07
CA PHE A 157 -17.05 4.00 -9.06
C PHE A 157 -17.04 5.41 -9.66
N LYS A 158 -16.26 5.64 -10.72
CA LYS A 158 -16.29 6.91 -11.48
C LYS A 158 -17.69 7.17 -12.06
N ASN A 159 -18.28 6.15 -12.69
CA ASN A 159 -19.62 6.26 -13.28
C ASN A 159 -20.72 6.38 -12.22
N LEU A 160 -20.62 5.63 -11.11
CA LEU A 160 -21.57 5.72 -10.00
C LEU A 160 -21.59 7.11 -9.36
N GLY A 161 -20.43 7.75 -9.19
CA GLY A 161 -20.35 9.13 -8.69
C GLY A 161 -21.17 10.08 -9.56
N PHE A 162 -20.92 10.09 -10.86
CA PHE A 162 -21.65 10.93 -11.81
C PHE A 162 -23.15 10.63 -11.84
N LEU A 163 -23.53 9.36 -11.95
CA LEU A 163 -24.94 8.94 -12.01
C LEU A 163 -25.70 9.26 -10.72
N SER A 164 -25.06 9.10 -9.55
CA SER A 164 -25.66 9.46 -8.26
C SER A 164 -25.92 10.96 -8.15
N GLY A 165 -24.99 11.80 -8.64
CA GLY A 165 -25.17 13.24 -8.73
C GLY A 165 -26.37 13.62 -9.59
N LEU A 166 -26.49 13.03 -10.78
CA LEU A 166 -27.63 13.24 -11.66
C LEU A 166 -28.95 12.83 -11.01
N ALA A 167 -28.99 11.66 -10.36
CA ALA A 167 -30.19 11.18 -9.67
C ALA A 167 -30.64 12.15 -8.56
N ILE A 168 -29.71 12.65 -7.74
CA ILE A 168 -30.00 13.64 -6.69
C ILE A 168 -30.55 14.94 -7.32
N VAL A 169 -29.94 15.41 -8.41
CA VAL A 169 -30.44 16.62 -9.10
C VAL A 169 -31.85 16.41 -9.65
N ILE A 170 -32.17 15.26 -10.23
CA ILE A 170 -33.51 14.95 -10.74
C ILE A 170 -34.54 14.93 -9.61
N ILE A 171 -34.20 14.39 -8.43
CA ILE A 171 -35.10 14.32 -7.28
C ILE A 171 -35.37 15.72 -6.68
N LEU A 172 -34.39 16.63 -6.73
CA LEU A 172 -34.46 17.96 -6.12
C LEU A 172 -35.06 19.04 -7.04
N LEU A 173 -35.21 18.75 -8.34
CA LEU A 173 -35.76 19.69 -9.33
C LEU A 173 -37.29 19.72 -9.29
#